data_AF-A0A4Q1QRB8-F1
#
_entry.id   AF-A0A4Q1QRB8-F1
#
_cell.length_a   1.000
_cell.length_b   1.000
_cell.length_c   1.000
_cell.angle_alpha   90.00
_cell.angle_beta   90.00
_cell.angle_gamma   90.00
#
_symmetry.space_group_name_H-M   'P 1'
#
loop_
_entity.id
_entity.type
_entity.pdbx_description
1 polymer ?
#
loop_
_entity_poly.entity_id
_entity_poly.type
_entity_poly.pdbx_seq_one_letter_code
_entity_poly.pdbx_strand_id
1 'polypeptide(L)'
;MSAVAPDGRKMLRLEVRNSQTPIERKPEWIKTRAKMGPEYNHLQGLVKSEGLHTVCQEAGCPNIFECWEDREATFLIGGDQCTRRCDFCQIDTGKPQELDRDEPRRVAESVQTMGLKYATITGVARDDLEDGGAWLYAETVRQIHALMPDTGVELLIPDFNAVPEQLAEVFSSRPQVLAHNVETVPRIFKRIRPGFRYERSLEVITKAREAGLVTKSNLILGMGEEREEISQALQDLYDAGCELITITQYLRPTVRHHPIDRWVKPAEFVEFKEEAEEIGYAGVMSGPLVRSSYRAGRLYQQAVERREVEASSQAV
;
A
#
# COMPACT_ATOMS: atom_id res chain seq x y z
N MET A 1 17.24 29.93 8.09
CA MET A 1 16.42 30.01 9.31
C MET A 1 15.73 28.67 9.50
N SER A 2 15.82 28.04 10.67
CA SER A 2 15.15 26.75 10.90
C SER A 2 13.66 27.00 11.08
N ALA A 3 12.87 26.67 10.07
CA ALA A 3 11.42 26.74 10.19
C ALA A 3 10.93 25.58 11.09
N VAL A 4 9.97 25.90 11.95
CA VAL A 4 9.44 25.02 13.01
C VAL A 4 8.08 24.51 12.53
N ALA A 5 7.82 23.21 12.71
CA ALA A 5 6.52 22.60 12.44
C ALA A 5 5.50 22.98 13.54
N PRO A 6 4.17 22.79 13.38
CA PRO A 6 3.12 23.30 14.25
C PRO A 6 3.09 22.50 15.56
N ASP A 7 3.68 21.30 15.55
CA ASP A 7 4.01 20.44 16.69
C ASP A 7 5.28 20.88 17.44
N GLY A 8 5.93 21.98 17.00
CA GLY A 8 7.13 22.52 17.64
C GLY A 8 8.44 21.85 17.20
N ARG A 9 8.42 20.81 16.35
CA ARG A 9 9.67 20.16 15.93
C ARG A 9 10.39 20.97 14.85
N LYS A 10 11.72 20.87 14.85
CA LYS A 10 12.54 21.46 13.78
C LYS A 10 12.28 20.70 12.47
N MET A 11 11.87 21.41 11.43
CA MET A 11 11.65 20.79 10.12
C MET A 11 12.97 20.31 9.50
N LEU A 12 12.90 19.17 8.83
CA LEU A 12 13.99 18.67 8.00
C LEU A 12 14.23 19.63 6.82
N ARG A 13 15.47 19.67 6.30
CA ARG A 13 15.81 20.53 5.15
C ARG A 13 14.87 20.29 3.95
N LEU A 14 14.50 19.02 3.73
CA LEU A 14 13.57 18.61 2.68
C LEU A 14 12.17 19.22 2.88
N GLU A 15 11.63 19.15 4.09
CA GLU A 15 10.31 19.71 4.44
C GLU A 15 10.27 21.23 4.26
N VAL A 16 11.35 21.92 4.67
CA VAL A 16 11.49 23.37 4.49
C VAL A 16 11.47 23.72 3.00
N ARG A 17 12.22 22.96 2.18
CA ARG A 17 12.24 23.16 0.72
C ARG A 17 10.88 22.89 0.12
N ASN A 18 10.22 21.79 0.47
CA ASN A 18 8.91 21.43 -0.05
C ASN A 18 7.86 22.50 0.30
N SER A 19 7.92 23.07 1.50
CA SER A 19 7.00 24.12 1.96
C SER A 19 7.16 25.46 1.24
N GLN A 20 8.19 25.62 0.39
CA GLN A 20 8.32 26.79 -0.50
C GLN A 20 7.36 26.71 -1.69
N THR A 21 6.92 25.51 -2.08
CA THR A 21 5.91 25.33 -3.11
C THR A 21 4.52 25.31 -2.48
N PRO A 22 3.62 26.24 -2.83
CA PRO A 22 2.26 26.28 -2.28
C PRO A 22 1.46 25.03 -2.66
N ILE A 23 0.39 24.74 -1.93
CA ILE A 23 -0.52 23.62 -2.27
C ILE A 23 -1.15 23.87 -3.63
N GLU A 24 -1.09 22.83 -4.47
CA GLU A 24 -1.56 22.83 -5.83
C GLU A 24 -3.08 22.74 -5.89
N ARG A 25 -3.70 23.46 -6.81
CA ARG A 25 -5.15 23.36 -7.05
C ARG A 25 -5.46 22.00 -7.66
N LYS A 26 -6.29 21.21 -6.97
CA LYS A 26 -6.79 19.93 -7.50
C LYS A 26 -7.60 20.17 -8.79
N PRO A 27 -7.33 19.44 -9.87
CA PRO A 27 -8.12 19.54 -11.10
C PRO A 27 -9.50 18.92 -10.91
N GLU A 28 -10.42 19.22 -11.82
CA GLU A 28 -11.84 18.92 -11.61
C GLU A 28 -12.18 17.43 -11.54
N TRP A 29 -11.33 16.57 -12.10
CA TRP A 29 -11.48 15.11 -12.07
C TRP A 29 -11.01 14.46 -10.76
N ILE A 30 -10.34 15.20 -9.87
CA ILE A 30 -9.94 14.72 -8.54
C ILE A 30 -11.06 15.04 -7.55
N LYS A 31 -12.16 14.30 -7.68
CA LYS A 31 -13.33 14.41 -6.81
C LYS A 31 -13.85 13.02 -6.48
N THR A 32 -14.11 12.76 -5.20
CA THR A 32 -14.85 11.57 -4.76
C THR A 32 -16.29 11.94 -4.43
N ARG A 33 -17.18 10.99 -4.69
CA ARG A 33 -18.57 11.10 -4.25
C ARG A 33 -18.67 10.47 -2.86
N ALA A 34 -18.73 11.29 -1.83
CA ALA A 34 -19.00 10.80 -0.48
C ALA A 34 -20.42 10.22 -0.41
N LYS A 35 -20.52 8.96 -0.01
CA LYS A 35 -21.78 8.30 0.36
C LYS A 35 -21.60 7.73 1.76
N MET A 36 -22.30 8.29 2.74
CA MET A 36 -22.27 7.82 4.12
C MET A 36 -23.44 6.85 4.34
N GLY A 37 -23.28 5.62 3.84
CA GLY A 37 -24.27 4.56 3.97
C GLY A 37 -24.27 3.92 5.38
N PRO A 38 -25.20 2.98 5.63
CA PRO A 38 -25.29 2.30 6.91
C PRO A 38 -24.01 1.51 7.25
N GLU A 39 -23.40 0.86 6.26
CA GLU A 39 -22.18 0.06 6.45
C GLU A 39 -20.97 0.95 6.78
N TYR A 40 -20.83 2.11 6.12
CA TYR A 40 -19.81 3.10 6.50
C TYR A 40 -19.92 3.53 7.97
N ASN A 41 -21.12 3.90 8.42
CA ASN A 41 -21.33 4.36 9.80
C ASN A 41 -21.09 3.23 10.82
N HIS A 42 -21.47 2.00 10.46
CA HIS A 42 -21.21 0.82 11.28
C HIS A 42 -19.70 0.58 11.47
N LEU A 43 -18.94 0.56 10.36
CA LEU A 43 -17.49 0.39 10.40
C LEU A 43 -16.78 1.53 11.14
N GLN A 44 -17.24 2.77 10.97
CA GLN A 44 -16.71 3.92 11.71
C GLN A 44 -16.90 3.79 13.22
N GLY A 45 -18.07 3.33 13.65
CA GLY A 45 -18.37 3.08 15.06
C GLY A 45 -17.44 2.02 15.65
N LEU A 46 -17.22 0.94 14.91
CA LEU A 46 -16.41 -0.19 15.38
C LEU A 46 -14.91 0.14 15.45
N VAL A 47 -14.34 0.76 14.42
CA VAL A 47 -12.91 1.16 14.44
C VAL A 47 -12.61 2.03 15.66
N LYS A 48 -13.57 2.89 16.04
CA LYS A 48 -13.47 3.74 17.22
C LYS A 48 -13.63 2.97 18.54
N SER A 49 -14.52 1.98 18.62
CA SER A 49 -14.73 1.21 19.87
C SER A 49 -13.56 0.29 20.18
N GLU A 50 -12.95 -0.29 19.15
CA GLU A 50 -11.86 -1.27 19.27
C GLU A 50 -10.46 -0.62 19.34
N GLY A 51 -10.37 0.72 19.24
CA GLY A 51 -9.09 1.44 19.33
C GLY A 51 -8.10 1.10 18.21
N LEU A 52 -8.61 0.88 17.00
CA LEU A 52 -7.80 0.45 15.85
C LEU A 52 -7.35 1.65 15.00
N HIS A 53 -6.21 1.48 14.32
CA HIS A 53 -5.76 2.38 13.27
C HIS A 53 -6.05 1.78 11.89
N THR A 54 -6.68 2.57 11.02
CA THR A 54 -6.89 2.20 9.62
C THR A 54 -6.14 3.16 8.71
N VAL A 55 -5.46 2.63 7.69
CA VAL A 55 -4.85 3.49 6.65
C VAL A 55 -5.91 4.32 5.94
N CYS A 56 -7.15 3.83 5.88
CA CYS A 56 -8.30 4.56 5.38
C CYS A 56 -8.44 5.94 6.05
N GLN A 57 -8.24 6.03 7.36
CA GLN A 57 -8.31 7.26 8.14
C GLN A 57 -6.96 7.98 8.20
N GLU A 58 -5.88 7.30 8.57
CA GLU A 58 -4.57 7.91 8.85
C GLU A 58 -3.93 8.52 7.59
N ALA A 59 -4.15 7.90 6.42
CA ALA A 59 -3.64 8.42 5.14
C ALA A 59 -4.64 9.34 4.41
N GLY A 60 -5.76 9.72 5.05
CA GLY A 60 -6.77 10.60 4.47
C GLY A 60 -7.37 10.05 3.16
N CYS A 61 -7.67 8.75 3.11
CA CYS A 61 -8.05 8.08 1.87
C CYS A 61 -9.39 8.60 1.35
N PRO A 62 -9.47 9.09 0.09
CA PRO A 62 -10.70 9.64 -0.44
C PRO A 62 -11.76 8.56 -0.76
N ASN A 63 -11.35 7.28 -0.79
CA ASN A 63 -12.21 6.13 -1.13
C ASN A 63 -12.86 5.47 0.08
N ILE A 64 -12.64 5.98 1.30
CA ILE A 64 -13.14 5.36 2.54
C ILE A 64 -14.64 5.07 2.49
N PHE A 65 -15.44 5.98 1.91
CA PHE A 65 -16.88 5.84 1.78
C PHE A 65 -17.32 4.69 0.87
N GLU A 66 -16.52 4.38 -0.16
CA GLU A 66 -16.83 3.30 -1.10
C GLU A 66 -16.35 1.96 -0.57
N CYS A 67 -15.08 1.88 -0.14
CA CYS A 67 -14.50 0.65 0.37
C CYS A 67 -15.24 0.11 1.61
N TRP A 68 -15.61 1.00 2.53
CA TRP A 68 -16.31 0.59 3.75
C TRP A 68 -17.75 0.16 3.47
N GLU A 69 -18.39 0.74 2.46
CA GLU A 69 -19.71 0.26 2.03
C GLU A 69 -19.64 -1.16 1.45
N ASP A 70 -18.54 -1.49 0.76
CA ASP A 70 -18.27 -2.83 0.20
C ASP A 70 -17.69 -3.83 1.22
N ARG A 71 -17.58 -3.45 2.51
CA ARG A 71 -16.93 -4.25 3.58
C ARG A 71 -15.50 -4.66 3.23
N GLU A 72 -14.72 -3.69 2.75
CA GLU A 72 -13.28 -3.76 2.61
C GLU A 72 -12.63 -2.68 3.49
N ALA A 73 -11.61 -3.05 4.25
CA ALA A 73 -10.85 -2.11 5.08
C ALA A 73 -9.37 -2.46 5.11
N THR A 74 -8.55 -1.43 5.34
CA THR A 74 -7.11 -1.54 5.45
C THR A 74 -6.64 -1.18 6.85
N PHE A 75 -6.08 -2.15 7.57
CA PHE A 75 -5.54 -1.97 8.91
C PHE A 75 -4.08 -1.54 8.86
N LEU A 76 -3.66 -0.71 9.82
CA LEU A 76 -2.27 -0.31 10.02
C LEU A 76 -1.77 -0.93 11.33
N ILE A 77 -0.88 -1.91 11.23
CA ILE A 77 -0.25 -2.59 12.39
C ILE A 77 1.11 -1.98 12.73
N GLY A 78 1.57 -2.21 13.95
CA GLY A 78 2.86 -1.73 14.46
C GLY A 78 2.82 -0.30 14.97
N GLY A 79 1.62 0.27 15.13
CA GLY A 79 1.36 1.64 15.57
C GLY A 79 1.26 2.67 14.44
N ASP A 80 1.27 3.95 14.82
CA ASP A 80 1.11 5.11 13.94
C ASP A 80 2.42 5.88 13.66
N GLN A 81 3.52 5.48 14.32
CA GLN A 81 4.85 6.06 14.13
C GLN A 81 5.75 5.12 13.33
N CYS A 82 6.22 5.57 12.18
CA CYS A 82 7.12 4.82 11.30
C CYS A 82 8.59 5.18 11.56
N THR A 83 9.47 4.17 11.55
CA THR A 83 10.93 4.40 11.66
C THR A 83 11.53 5.00 10.39
N ARG A 84 10.80 4.95 9.27
CA ARG A 84 11.21 5.50 7.98
C ARG A 84 10.36 6.69 7.58
N ARG A 85 10.92 7.51 6.68
CA ARG A 85 10.24 8.65 6.10
C ARG A 85 10.23 8.56 4.58
N CYS A 86 9.03 8.52 4.00
CA CYS A 86 8.79 8.64 2.56
C CYS A 86 8.16 10.01 2.29
N ASP A 87 8.64 10.76 1.30
CA ASP A 87 8.26 12.17 1.12
C ASP A 87 6.82 12.38 0.60
N PHE A 88 6.13 11.29 0.23
CA PHE A 88 4.71 11.26 -0.13
C PHE A 88 3.79 10.81 1.03
N CYS A 89 4.33 10.15 2.05
CA CYS A 89 3.54 9.43 3.05
C CYS A 89 3.16 10.34 4.22
N GLN A 90 1.89 10.30 4.61
CA GLN A 90 1.34 11.10 5.71
C GLN A 90 1.55 10.48 7.10
N ILE A 91 1.89 9.18 7.17
CA ILE A 91 2.15 8.51 8.44
C ILE A 91 3.36 9.17 9.12
N ASP A 92 3.21 9.45 10.41
CA ASP A 92 4.22 10.17 11.17
C ASP A 92 5.53 9.39 11.25
N THR A 93 6.64 10.11 11.14
CA THR A 93 7.97 9.55 11.40
C THR A 93 8.32 9.80 12.86
N GLY A 94 8.62 8.75 13.61
CA GLY A 94 8.90 8.87 15.03
C GLY A 94 9.53 7.62 15.61
N LYS A 95 9.71 7.61 16.94
CA LYS A 95 10.08 6.42 17.68
C LYS A 95 8.79 5.63 17.96
N PRO A 96 8.65 4.39 17.46
CA PRO A 96 7.48 3.57 17.76
C PRO A 96 7.36 3.27 19.26
N GLN A 97 6.14 2.94 19.68
CA GLN A 97 5.90 2.35 20.99
C GLN A 97 6.44 0.92 21.04
N GLU A 98 6.51 0.35 22.24
CA GLU A 98 6.85 -1.06 22.42
C GLU A 98 5.91 -1.95 21.59
N LEU A 99 6.44 -3.06 21.08
CA LEU A 99 5.68 -4.00 20.27
C LEU A 99 4.51 -4.57 21.07
N ASP A 100 3.30 -4.29 20.61
CA ASP A 100 2.09 -4.90 21.14
C ASP A 100 1.88 -6.30 20.52
N ARG A 101 2.12 -7.33 21.32
CA ARG A 101 1.97 -8.72 20.87
C ARG A 101 0.51 -9.20 20.81
N ASP A 102 -0.43 -8.44 21.34
CA ASP A 102 -1.87 -8.73 21.29
C ASP A 102 -2.56 -8.06 20.09
N GLU A 103 -1.87 -7.13 19.40
CA GLU A 103 -2.38 -6.45 18.19
C GLU A 103 -2.86 -7.44 17.10
N PRO A 104 -2.12 -8.52 16.74
CA PRO A 104 -2.61 -9.53 15.79
C PRO A 104 -3.99 -10.11 16.12
N ARG A 105 -4.24 -10.44 17.39
CA ARG A 105 -5.52 -11.00 17.85
C ARG A 105 -6.63 -9.96 17.69
N ARG A 106 -6.39 -8.71 18.13
CA ARG A 106 -7.38 -7.63 18.02
C ARG A 106 -7.73 -7.31 16.57
N VAL A 107 -6.74 -7.31 15.67
CA VAL A 107 -6.99 -7.15 14.23
C VAL A 107 -7.88 -8.28 13.71
N ALA A 108 -7.58 -9.54 14.05
CA ALA A 108 -8.41 -10.68 13.64
C ALA A 108 -9.86 -10.58 14.16
N GLU A 109 -10.05 -10.25 15.43
CA GLU A 109 -11.38 -10.04 16.02
C GLU A 109 -12.14 -8.89 15.36
N SER A 110 -11.43 -7.85 14.94
CA SER A 110 -12.01 -6.70 14.24
C SER A 110 -12.47 -7.09 12.83
N VAL A 111 -11.62 -7.80 12.08
CA VAL A 111 -11.98 -8.37 10.76
C VAL A 111 -13.22 -9.25 10.88
N GLN A 112 -13.32 -10.08 11.94
CA GLN A 112 -14.47 -10.93 12.21
C GLN A 112 -15.73 -10.11 12.53
N THR A 113 -15.61 -9.13 13.43
CA THR A 113 -16.72 -8.29 13.86
C THR A 113 -17.26 -7.45 12.71
N MET A 114 -16.39 -6.99 11.82
CA MET A 114 -16.74 -6.27 10.58
C MET A 114 -17.35 -7.19 9.52
N GLY A 115 -17.21 -8.51 9.65
CA GLY A 115 -17.64 -9.48 8.65
C GLY A 115 -17.00 -9.26 7.29
N LEU A 116 -15.71 -8.91 7.26
CA LEU A 116 -14.99 -8.64 6.01
C LEU A 116 -14.78 -9.95 5.23
N LYS A 117 -15.07 -9.90 3.93
CA LYS A 117 -14.73 -11.00 3.01
C LYS A 117 -13.28 -10.95 2.57
N TYR A 118 -12.70 -9.75 2.58
CA TYR A 118 -11.32 -9.51 2.19
C TYR A 118 -10.75 -8.39 3.08
N ALA A 119 -9.63 -8.67 3.74
CA ALA A 119 -8.94 -7.74 4.62
C ALA A 119 -7.59 -7.37 4.01
N THR A 120 -7.29 -6.06 3.94
CA THR A 120 -5.93 -5.61 3.63
C THR A 120 -5.23 -5.24 4.92
N ILE A 121 -4.07 -5.83 5.16
CA ILE A 121 -3.22 -5.54 6.30
C ILE A 121 -1.98 -4.84 5.79
N THR A 122 -1.65 -3.70 6.38
CA THR A 122 -0.35 -3.06 6.19
C THR A 122 0.15 -2.55 7.54
N GLY A 123 1.30 -1.91 7.54
CA GLY A 123 1.91 -1.42 8.77
C GLY A 123 3.04 -0.46 8.50
N VAL A 124 3.61 0.04 9.58
CA VAL A 124 4.79 0.90 9.54
C VAL A 124 6.09 0.10 9.46
N ALA A 125 7.17 0.72 8.98
CA ALA A 125 8.50 0.14 9.15
C ALA A 125 8.87 0.15 10.65
N ARG A 126 9.42 -0.97 11.12
CA ARG A 126 9.83 -1.19 12.52
C ARG A 126 11.32 -1.52 12.60
N ASP A 127 12.16 -0.64 12.06
CA ASP A 127 13.62 -0.80 12.12
C ASP A 127 14.18 -0.75 13.57
N ASP A 128 13.34 -0.44 14.56
CA ASP A 128 13.63 -0.52 16.00
C ASP A 128 13.60 -1.96 16.55
N LEU A 129 12.97 -2.90 15.84
CA LEU A 129 12.88 -4.31 16.20
C LEU A 129 13.97 -5.13 15.49
N GLU A 130 14.48 -6.16 16.15
CA GLU A 130 15.53 -7.05 15.61
C GLU A 130 15.09 -7.79 14.34
N ASP A 131 13.83 -8.21 14.29
CA ASP A 131 13.20 -8.88 13.14
C ASP A 131 12.53 -7.90 12.16
N GLY A 132 12.70 -6.59 12.35
CA GLY A 132 12.02 -5.57 11.54
C GLY A 132 10.49 -5.58 11.63
N GLY A 133 9.92 -6.34 12.59
CA GLY A 133 8.48 -6.59 12.71
C GLY A 133 7.97 -7.79 11.91
N ALA A 134 8.83 -8.63 11.32
CA ALA A 134 8.42 -9.78 10.52
C ALA A 134 7.41 -10.70 11.24
N TRP A 135 7.63 -10.99 12.53
CA TRP A 135 6.70 -11.76 13.35
C TRP A 135 5.31 -11.10 13.41
N LEU A 136 5.25 -9.79 13.63
CA LEU A 136 3.98 -9.06 13.77
C LEU A 136 3.11 -9.17 12.51
N TYR A 137 3.74 -8.97 11.35
CA TYR A 137 3.07 -9.10 10.05
C TYR A 137 2.59 -10.53 9.81
N ALA A 138 3.46 -11.51 10.02
CA ALA A 138 3.13 -12.92 9.82
C ALA A 138 2.01 -13.38 10.77
N GLU A 139 2.12 -13.03 12.04
CA GLU A 139 1.18 -13.45 13.07
C GLU A 139 -0.21 -12.83 12.88
N THR A 140 -0.29 -11.58 12.41
CA THR A 140 -1.58 -10.94 12.07
C THR A 140 -2.34 -11.75 11.02
N VAL A 141 -1.65 -12.19 9.96
CA VAL A 141 -2.27 -13.04 8.92
C VAL A 141 -2.69 -14.40 9.49
N ARG A 142 -1.85 -15.04 10.32
CA ARG A 142 -2.17 -16.33 10.95
C ARG A 142 -3.40 -16.24 11.84
N GLN A 143 -3.53 -15.20 12.65
CA GLN A 143 -4.68 -14.99 13.53
C GLN A 143 -5.98 -14.79 12.73
N ILE A 144 -5.92 -14.02 11.63
CA ILE A 144 -7.08 -13.84 10.74
C ILE A 144 -7.49 -15.18 10.14
N HIS A 145 -6.58 -15.95 9.54
CA HIS A 145 -6.90 -17.25 8.96
C HIS A 145 -7.42 -18.26 9.99
N ALA A 146 -6.89 -18.25 11.21
CA ALA A 146 -7.32 -19.15 12.28
C ALA A 146 -8.76 -18.85 12.73
N LEU A 147 -9.13 -17.57 12.80
CA LEU A 147 -10.45 -17.14 13.25
C LEU A 147 -11.50 -17.15 12.11
N MET A 148 -11.07 -16.88 10.88
CA MET A 148 -11.91 -16.78 9.68
C MET A 148 -11.22 -17.43 8.47
N PRO A 149 -11.33 -18.75 8.30
CA PRO A 149 -10.65 -19.48 7.22
C PRO A 149 -11.06 -19.06 5.80
N ASP A 150 -12.25 -18.49 5.63
CA ASP A 150 -12.80 -18.08 4.33
C ASP A 150 -12.48 -16.62 3.95
N THR A 151 -11.87 -15.84 4.85
CA THR A 151 -11.52 -14.44 4.60
C THR A 151 -10.19 -14.35 3.85
N GLY A 152 -10.20 -13.70 2.68
CA GLY A 152 -8.97 -13.40 1.96
C GLY A 152 -8.16 -12.28 2.63
N VAL A 153 -6.84 -12.40 2.62
CA VAL A 153 -5.90 -11.46 3.23
C VAL A 153 -4.89 -10.98 2.18
N GLU A 154 -4.85 -9.67 1.97
CA GLU A 154 -3.75 -8.99 1.28
C GLU A 154 -2.81 -8.37 2.31
N LEU A 155 -1.53 -8.73 2.27
CA LEU A 155 -0.52 -8.20 3.18
C LEU A 155 0.43 -7.25 2.43
N LEU A 156 0.32 -5.94 2.69
CA LEU A 156 1.20 -4.91 2.14
C LEU A 156 2.34 -4.62 3.11
N ILE A 157 3.56 -5.01 2.74
CA ILE A 157 4.71 -5.06 3.62
C ILE A 157 5.76 -3.97 3.33
N PRO A 158 6.57 -3.56 4.34
CA PRO A 158 7.86 -2.93 4.11
C PRO A 158 8.84 -3.93 3.45
N ASP A 159 10.05 -3.50 3.16
CA ASP A 159 11.02 -4.37 2.47
C ASP A 159 11.73 -5.35 3.41
N PHE A 160 11.62 -5.18 4.74
CA PHE A 160 12.40 -5.93 5.74
C PHE A 160 13.91 -5.97 5.42
N ASN A 161 14.42 -4.92 4.76
CA ASN A 161 15.76 -4.86 4.17
C ASN A 161 16.13 -6.05 3.26
N ALA A 162 15.14 -6.76 2.74
CA ALA A 162 15.25 -8.03 2.00
C ALA A 162 16.02 -9.13 2.76
N VAL A 163 16.01 -9.10 4.10
CA VAL A 163 16.61 -10.15 4.92
C VAL A 163 15.86 -11.46 4.68
N PRO A 164 16.52 -12.53 4.17
CA PRO A 164 15.84 -13.75 3.73
C PRO A 164 14.99 -14.40 4.81
N GLU A 165 15.46 -14.43 6.06
CA GLU A 165 14.76 -15.06 7.18
C GLU A 165 13.48 -14.31 7.55
N GLN A 166 13.52 -12.96 7.56
CA GLN A 166 12.38 -12.10 7.84
C GLN A 166 11.32 -12.21 6.73
N LEU A 167 11.75 -12.22 5.47
CA LEU A 167 10.84 -12.43 4.34
C LEU A 167 10.22 -13.83 4.38
N ALA A 168 11.02 -14.87 4.67
CA ALA A 168 10.52 -16.24 4.78
C ALA A 168 9.48 -16.38 5.91
N GLU A 169 9.69 -15.73 7.06
CA GLU A 169 8.72 -15.69 8.15
C GLU A 169 7.39 -15.08 7.68
N VAL A 170 7.43 -13.92 7.01
CA VAL A 170 6.23 -13.27 6.49
C VAL A 170 5.54 -14.12 5.43
N PHE A 171 6.29 -14.71 4.49
CA PHE A 171 5.72 -15.55 3.43
C PHE A 171 5.09 -16.84 3.97
N SER A 172 5.59 -17.35 5.11
CA SER A 172 5.07 -18.55 5.76
C SER A 172 3.61 -18.41 6.23
N SER A 173 3.10 -17.18 6.42
CA SER A 173 1.72 -16.94 6.82
C SER A 173 0.71 -17.09 5.68
N ARG A 174 1.18 -17.23 4.44
CA ARG A 174 0.39 -17.53 3.24
C ARG A 174 -0.79 -16.56 2.98
N PRO A 175 -0.56 -15.23 2.94
CA PRO A 175 -1.63 -14.31 2.50
C PRO A 175 -2.03 -14.63 1.05
N GLN A 176 -3.28 -14.39 0.70
CA GLN A 176 -3.79 -14.56 -0.67
C GLN A 176 -3.05 -13.64 -1.66
N VAL A 177 -2.67 -12.44 -1.21
CA VAL A 177 -1.81 -11.52 -1.96
C VAL A 177 -0.72 -10.97 -1.05
N LEU A 178 0.54 -11.05 -1.50
CA LEU A 178 1.67 -10.34 -0.88
C LEU A 178 1.97 -9.10 -1.72
N ALA A 179 1.74 -7.93 -1.14
CA ALA A 179 2.02 -6.66 -1.78
C ALA A 179 3.30 -6.02 -1.24
N HIS A 180 4.14 -5.50 -2.13
CA HIS A 180 5.23 -4.59 -1.79
C HIS A 180 5.33 -3.51 -2.86
N ASN A 181 5.03 -2.28 -2.50
CA ASN A 181 5.01 -1.20 -3.47
C ASN A 181 6.43 -0.68 -3.75
N VAL A 182 6.79 -0.49 -5.02
CA VAL A 182 7.98 0.30 -5.43
C VAL A 182 7.68 1.81 -5.42
N GLU A 183 6.42 2.19 -5.64
CA GLU A 183 5.85 3.55 -5.59
C GLU A 183 6.32 4.51 -6.68
N THR A 184 7.56 4.43 -7.16
CA THR A 184 8.10 5.38 -8.14
C THR A 184 9.29 4.80 -8.91
N VAL A 185 9.78 5.57 -9.87
CA VAL A 185 10.83 5.18 -10.83
C VAL A 185 12.25 5.37 -10.27
N PRO A 186 13.27 4.65 -10.79
CA PRO A 186 14.62 4.63 -10.23
C PRO A 186 15.26 6.02 -9.99
N ARG A 187 15.12 6.94 -10.96
CA ARG A 187 15.78 8.26 -10.92
C ARG A 187 15.37 9.09 -9.70
N ILE A 188 14.08 9.07 -9.33
CA ILE A 188 13.56 9.84 -8.19
C ILE A 188 13.37 8.99 -6.93
N PHE A 189 13.54 7.67 -7.00
CA PHE A 189 13.31 6.75 -5.88
C PHE A 189 14.03 7.16 -4.60
N LYS A 190 15.35 7.42 -4.64
CA LYS A 190 16.12 7.80 -3.44
C LYS A 190 15.66 9.12 -2.81
N ARG A 191 15.10 10.03 -3.62
CA ARG A 191 14.54 11.30 -3.12
C ARG A 191 13.22 11.07 -2.40
N ILE A 192 12.37 10.22 -2.97
CA ILE A 192 11.02 9.96 -2.48
C ILE A 192 11.01 8.95 -1.31
N ARG A 193 11.84 7.90 -1.38
CA ARG A 193 11.92 6.79 -0.41
C ARG A 193 13.38 6.52 0.02
N PRO A 194 14.03 7.44 0.74
CA PRO A 194 15.45 7.31 1.10
C PRO A 194 15.79 6.08 1.96
N GLY A 195 14.82 5.54 2.71
CA GLY A 195 14.96 4.32 3.52
C GLY A 195 14.82 3.01 2.73
N PHE A 196 14.56 3.08 1.42
CA PHE A 196 14.36 1.92 0.54
C PHE A 196 15.34 1.98 -0.64
N ARG A 197 15.46 0.90 -1.41
CA ARG A 197 16.18 0.86 -2.70
C ARG A 197 15.27 0.21 -3.74
N TYR A 198 15.28 0.73 -4.97
CA TYR A 198 14.37 0.27 -6.02
C TYR A 198 14.61 -1.22 -6.33
N GLU A 199 15.87 -1.59 -6.52
CA GLU A 199 16.30 -2.96 -6.84
C GLU A 199 15.97 -3.92 -5.70
N ARG A 200 16.10 -3.47 -4.45
CA ARG A 200 15.73 -4.25 -3.26
C ARG A 200 14.22 -4.45 -3.16
N SER A 201 13.43 -3.44 -3.51
CA SER A 201 11.98 -3.57 -3.56
C SER A 201 11.53 -4.56 -4.65
N LEU A 202 12.21 -4.59 -5.80
CA LEU A 202 11.99 -5.63 -6.81
C LEU A 202 12.38 -7.02 -6.30
N GLU A 203 13.51 -7.15 -5.60
CA GLU A 203 13.94 -8.42 -4.98
C GLU A 203 12.89 -8.99 -4.01
N VAL A 204 12.22 -8.14 -3.23
CA VAL A 204 11.11 -8.56 -2.34
C VAL A 204 9.97 -9.18 -3.14
N ILE A 205 9.59 -8.57 -4.27
CA ILE A 205 8.56 -9.11 -5.16
C ILE A 205 8.99 -10.45 -5.76
N THR A 206 10.23 -10.55 -6.24
CA THR A 206 10.78 -11.80 -6.78
C THR A 206 10.76 -12.93 -5.76
N LYS A 207 11.26 -12.69 -4.54
CA LYS A 207 11.25 -13.71 -3.48
C LYS A 207 9.84 -14.13 -3.07
N ALA A 208 8.88 -13.19 -3.04
CA ALA A 208 7.48 -13.52 -2.76
C ALA A 208 6.87 -14.40 -3.86
N ARG A 209 7.20 -14.12 -5.14
CA ARG A 209 6.77 -14.93 -6.28
C ARG A 209 7.40 -16.33 -6.24
N GLU A 210 8.69 -16.44 -5.94
CA GLU A 210 9.41 -17.71 -5.76
C GLU A 210 8.82 -18.56 -4.63
N ALA A 211 8.28 -17.92 -3.58
CA ALA A 211 7.54 -18.59 -2.50
C ALA A 211 6.12 -19.06 -2.90
N GLY A 212 5.69 -18.78 -4.14
CA GLY A 212 4.42 -19.19 -4.72
C GLY A 212 3.23 -18.27 -4.42
N LEU A 213 3.48 -17.10 -3.82
CA LEU A 213 2.42 -16.13 -3.49
C LEU A 213 1.97 -15.36 -4.74
N VAL A 214 0.73 -14.86 -4.74
CA VAL A 214 0.32 -13.83 -5.70
C VAL A 214 0.97 -12.52 -5.27
N THR A 215 1.67 -11.86 -6.17
CA THR A 215 2.42 -10.64 -5.86
C THR A 215 1.73 -9.40 -6.40
N LYS A 216 1.87 -8.29 -5.66
CA LYS A 216 1.29 -7.01 -6.02
C LYS A 216 2.21 -5.84 -5.75
N SER A 217 2.11 -4.80 -6.58
CA SER A 217 2.82 -3.53 -6.35
C SER A 217 1.97 -2.32 -6.76
N ASN A 218 2.57 -1.13 -6.62
CA ASN A 218 1.94 0.15 -6.93
C ASN A 218 2.95 1.14 -7.50
N LEU A 219 2.47 1.98 -8.43
CA LEU A 219 3.14 3.19 -8.90
C LEU A 219 2.29 4.42 -8.59
N ILE A 220 2.88 5.40 -7.92
CA ILE A 220 2.30 6.70 -7.65
C ILE A 220 2.88 7.70 -8.67
N LEU A 221 2.00 8.28 -9.48
CA LEU A 221 2.34 9.22 -10.55
C LEU A 221 2.14 10.67 -10.11
N GLY A 222 2.80 11.61 -10.79
CA GLY A 222 2.80 13.04 -10.49
C GLY A 222 3.90 13.49 -9.52
N MET A 223 4.92 12.65 -9.29
CA MET A 223 6.07 12.98 -8.42
C MET A 223 7.31 13.41 -9.21
N GLY A 224 7.22 13.49 -10.54
CA GLY A 224 8.26 13.99 -11.44
C GLY A 224 8.92 12.91 -12.28
N GLU A 225 8.32 11.72 -12.33
CA GLU A 225 8.62 10.67 -13.30
C GLU A 225 8.14 11.04 -14.71
N GLU A 226 8.84 10.55 -15.73
CA GLU A 226 8.51 10.71 -17.15
C GLU A 226 7.78 9.47 -17.69
N ARG A 227 7.10 9.59 -18.84
CA ARG A 227 6.24 8.53 -19.40
C ARG A 227 7.03 7.23 -19.63
N GLU A 228 8.22 7.35 -20.19
CA GLU A 228 9.11 6.24 -20.52
C GLU A 228 9.66 5.58 -19.25
N GLU A 229 9.87 6.35 -18.17
CA GLU A 229 10.30 5.79 -16.88
C GLU A 229 9.18 4.99 -16.21
N ILE A 230 7.92 5.40 -16.38
CA ILE A 230 6.76 4.64 -15.90
C ILE A 230 6.66 3.32 -16.67
N SER A 231 6.79 3.36 -18.00
CA SER A 231 6.82 2.17 -18.85
C SER A 231 7.91 1.20 -18.43
N GLN A 232 9.14 1.70 -18.22
CA GLN A 232 10.23 0.87 -17.73
C GLN A 232 9.93 0.26 -16.35
N ALA A 233 9.35 1.03 -15.43
CA ALA A 233 9.00 0.51 -14.12
C ALA A 233 7.89 -0.56 -14.15
N LEU A 234 6.94 -0.45 -15.09
CA LEU A 234 5.95 -1.50 -15.33
C LEU A 234 6.61 -2.78 -15.84
N GLN A 235 7.59 -2.67 -16.74
CA GLN A 235 8.36 -3.82 -17.22
C GLN A 235 9.20 -4.43 -16.09
N ASP A 236 9.95 -3.62 -15.34
CA ASP A 236 10.81 -4.09 -14.24
C ASP A 236 10.03 -4.87 -13.18
N LEU A 237 8.84 -4.37 -12.80
CA LEU A 237 7.95 -5.03 -11.86
C LEU A 237 7.43 -6.37 -12.40
N TYR A 238 7.05 -6.40 -13.67
CA TYR A 238 6.58 -7.63 -14.32
C TYR A 238 7.70 -8.68 -14.39
N ASP A 239 8.90 -8.27 -14.81
CA ASP A 239 10.09 -9.12 -14.88
C ASP A 239 10.50 -9.65 -13.50
N ALA A 240 10.30 -8.84 -12.44
CA ALA A 240 10.49 -9.27 -11.06
C ALA A 240 9.42 -10.28 -10.58
N GLY A 241 8.38 -10.53 -11.37
CA GLY A 241 7.32 -11.49 -11.08
C GLY A 241 6.07 -10.88 -10.44
N CYS A 242 5.85 -9.57 -10.55
CA CYS A 242 4.64 -8.89 -10.08
C CYS A 242 3.42 -9.27 -10.93
N GLU A 243 2.34 -9.76 -10.31
CA GLU A 243 1.13 -10.17 -11.03
C GLU A 243 0.04 -9.10 -11.05
N LEU A 244 -0.06 -8.35 -9.96
CA LEU A 244 -1.07 -7.31 -9.77
C LEU A 244 -0.42 -5.95 -9.69
N ILE A 245 -0.96 -4.96 -10.41
CA ILE A 245 -0.43 -3.60 -10.37
C ILE A 245 -1.54 -2.57 -10.17
N THR A 246 -1.23 -1.60 -9.32
CA THR A 246 -2.03 -0.40 -9.12
C THR A 246 -1.24 0.81 -9.61
N ILE A 247 -1.91 1.72 -10.34
CA ILE A 247 -1.31 2.94 -10.90
C ILE A 247 -2.19 4.11 -10.48
N THR A 248 -1.62 5.06 -9.75
CA THR A 248 -2.39 6.10 -9.05
C THR A 248 -1.83 7.51 -9.19
N GLN A 249 -2.63 8.53 -8.91
CA GLN A 249 -2.18 9.91 -8.77
C GLN A 249 -1.70 10.18 -7.34
N TYR A 250 -0.51 10.76 -7.23
CA TYR A 250 -0.01 11.37 -6.01
C TYR A 250 -0.92 12.51 -5.56
N LEU A 251 -1.42 12.43 -4.33
CA LEU A 251 -2.10 13.52 -3.66
C LEU A 251 -1.23 13.99 -2.50
N ARG A 252 -0.71 15.21 -2.61
CA ARG A 252 0.14 15.83 -1.59
C ARG A 252 -0.63 15.99 -0.26
N PRO A 253 -0.19 15.34 0.83
CA PRO A 253 -0.90 15.41 2.10
C PRO A 253 -0.84 16.81 2.75
N THR A 254 0.36 17.41 2.77
CA THR A 254 0.59 18.74 3.36
C THR A 254 1.70 19.47 2.63
N VAL A 255 1.89 20.77 2.90
CA VAL A 255 2.97 21.59 2.33
C VAL A 255 4.38 21.04 2.60
N ARG A 256 4.55 20.16 3.59
CA ARG A 256 5.86 19.56 3.90
C ARG A 256 6.24 18.39 3.00
N HIS A 257 5.25 17.78 2.37
CA HIS A 257 5.43 16.63 1.51
C HIS A 257 5.84 17.08 0.12
N HIS A 258 6.39 16.14 -0.66
CA HIS A 258 6.85 16.35 -2.03
C HIS A 258 5.81 17.16 -2.82
N PRO A 259 6.18 18.22 -3.54
CA PRO A 259 5.26 18.94 -4.40
C PRO A 259 4.67 18.04 -5.50
N ILE A 260 3.46 18.36 -5.96
CA ILE A 260 2.91 17.68 -7.13
C ILE A 260 3.62 18.27 -8.35
N ASP A 261 4.35 17.42 -9.07
CA ASP A 261 5.01 17.81 -10.31
C ASP A 261 3.98 17.93 -11.44
N ARG A 262 3.05 16.96 -11.49
CA ARG A 262 2.05 16.87 -12.54
C ARG A 262 0.77 16.20 -12.08
N TRP A 263 -0.35 16.67 -12.64
CA TRP A 263 -1.64 15.99 -12.59
C TRP A 263 -1.81 15.13 -13.84
N VAL A 264 -1.76 13.82 -13.68
CA VAL A 264 -1.97 12.86 -14.77
C VAL A 264 -3.44 12.89 -15.19
N LYS A 265 -3.69 12.95 -16.50
CA LYS A 265 -5.06 13.00 -17.02
C LYS A 265 -5.70 11.61 -16.96
N PRO A 266 -7.03 11.50 -16.80
CA PRO A 266 -7.71 10.21 -16.81
C PRO A 266 -7.44 9.35 -18.04
N ALA A 267 -7.30 9.94 -19.23
CA ALA A 267 -6.97 9.22 -20.46
C ALA A 267 -5.61 8.52 -20.39
N GLU A 268 -4.63 9.13 -19.72
CA GLU A 268 -3.29 8.55 -19.58
C GLU A 268 -3.30 7.35 -18.63
N PHE A 269 -4.14 7.37 -17.60
CA PHE A 269 -4.38 6.18 -16.78
C PHE A 269 -4.99 5.02 -17.59
N VAL A 270 -5.80 5.31 -18.62
CA VAL A 270 -6.29 4.26 -19.55
C VAL A 270 -5.12 3.71 -20.37
N GLU A 271 -4.27 4.57 -20.92
CA GLU A 271 -3.07 4.15 -21.68
C GLU A 271 -2.14 3.28 -20.82
N PHE A 272 -1.85 3.67 -19.57
CA PHE A 272 -1.03 2.86 -18.65
C PHE A 272 -1.68 1.53 -18.30
N LYS A 273 -3.01 1.48 -18.26
CA LYS A 273 -3.74 0.24 -18.02
C LYS A 273 -3.56 -0.72 -19.19
N GLU A 274 -3.81 -0.23 -20.41
CA GLU A 274 -3.68 -1.01 -21.64
C GLU A 274 -2.25 -1.55 -21.78
N GLU A 275 -1.24 -0.72 -21.54
CA GLU A 275 0.16 -1.14 -21.56
C GLU A 275 0.48 -2.23 -20.53
N ALA A 276 0.01 -2.11 -19.28
CA ALA A 276 0.22 -3.16 -18.29
C ALA A 276 -0.53 -4.46 -18.65
N GLU A 277 -1.72 -4.36 -19.25
CA GLU A 277 -2.44 -5.53 -19.77
C GLU A 277 -1.67 -6.19 -20.93
N GLU A 278 -1.06 -5.40 -21.82
CA GLU A 278 -0.22 -5.87 -22.93
C GLU A 278 1.09 -6.53 -22.45
N ILE A 279 1.73 -5.99 -21.40
CA ILE A 279 2.91 -6.60 -20.77
C ILE A 279 2.57 -7.98 -20.20
N GLY A 280 1.35 -8.15 -19.69
CA GLY A 280 0.84 -9.45 -19.25
C GLY A 280 0.42 -9.51 -17.79
N TYR A 281 0.25 -8.38 -17.09
CA TYR A 281 -0.23 -8.36 -15.71
C TYR A 281 -1.57 -9.09 -15.57
N ALA A 282 -1.72 -9.88 -14.50
CA ALA A 282 -2.92 -10.66 -14.24
C ALA A 282 -4.11 -9.79 -13.81
N GLY A 283 -3.82 -8.67 -13.15
CA GLY A 283 -4.83 -7.69 -12.79
C GLY A 283 -4.24 -6.28 -12.71
N VAL A 284 -4.94 -5.32 -13.32
CA VAL A 284 -4.51 -3.93 -13.41
C VAL A 284 -5.63 -3.00 -12.92
N MET A 285 -5.28 -2.11 -11.99
CA MET A 285 -6.13 -0.97 -11.65
C MET A 285 -5.36 0.33 -11.83
N SER A 286 -5.83 1.17 -12.74
CA SER A 286 -5.19 2.43 -13.08
C SER A 286 -6.20 3.57 -12.99
N GLY A 287 -5.90 4.60 -12.22
CA GLY A 287 -6.76 5.77 -12.12
C GLY A 287 -6.37 6.76 -11.04
N PRO A 288 -6.83 8.02 -11.11
CA PRO A 288 -6.36 9.08 -10.23
C PRO A 288 -6.64 8.84 -8.73
N LEU A 289 -7.71 8.10 -8.44
CA LEU A 289 -8.13 7.82 -7.07
C LEU A 289 -7.88 6.36 -6.67
N VAL A 290 -7.33 5.53 -7.55
CA VAL A 290 -6.93 4.16 -7.19
C VAL A 290 -5.94 4.20 -6.02
N ARG A 291 -5.95 3.20 -5.16
CA ARG A 291 -4.96 3.02 -4.08
C ARG A 291 -4.56 1.55 -4.08
N SER A 292 -3.43 1.23 -3.47
CA SER A 292 -2.96 -0.16 -3.38
C SER A 292 -4.06 -1.10 -2.86
N SER A 293 -4.83 -0.69 -1.87
CA SER A 293 -5.92 -1.50 -1.31
C SER A 293 -7.31 -1.27 -1.93
N TYR A 294 -7.43 -0.42 -2.96
CA TYR A 294 -8.74 -0.11 -3.56
C TYR A 294 -9.26 -1.30 -4.35
N ARG A 295 -10.42 -1.87 -3.96
CA ARG A 295 -11.06 -3.03 -4.60
C ARG A 295 -10.11 -4.24 -4.70
N ALA A 296 -9.29 -4.43 -3.67
CA ALA A 296 -8.23 -5.44 -3.66
C ALA A 296 -8.80 -6.86 -3.81
N GLY A 297 -9.94 -7.15 -3.18
CA GLY A 297 -10.59 -8.45 -3.29
C GLY A 297 -10.99 -8.79 -4.73
N ARG A 298 -11.51 -7.79 -5.47
CA ARG A 298 -11.84 -7.95 -6.91
C ARG A 298 -10.59 -8.17 -7.76
N LEU A 299 -9.51 -7.45 -7.49
CA LEU A 299 -8.26 -7.57 -8.23
C LEU A 299 -7.63 -8.96 -8.02
N TYR A 300 -7.70 -9.48 -6.79
CA TYR A 300 -7.26 -10.84 -6.47
C TYR A 300 -8.03 -11.91 -7.26
N GLN A 301 -9.37 -11.80 -7.33
CA GLN A 301 -10.18 -12.76 -8.10
C GLN A 301 -9.75 -12.83 -9.57
N GLN A 302 -9.40 -11.69 -10.21
CA GLN A 302 -8.88 -11.68 -11.58
C GLN A 302 -7.57 -12.45 -11.72
N ALA A 303 -6.66 -12.34 -10.74
CA ALA A 303 -5.42 -13.13 -10.74
C ALA A 303 -5.67 -14.62 -10.58
N VAL A 304 -6.61 -15.02 -9.72
CA VAL A 304 -7.00 -16.43 -9.53
C VAL A 304 -7.54 -17.00 -10.84
N GLU A 305 -8.50 -16.32 -11.47
CA GLU A 305 -9.08 -16.73 -12.75
C GLU A 305 -8.01 -16.90 -13.83
N ARG A 306 -7.03 -15.98 -13.91
CA ARG A 306 -5.94 -16.08 -14.89
C ARG A 306 -5.01 -17.27 -14.62
N ARG A 307 -4.63 -17.50 -13.36
CA ARG A 307 -3.80 -18.67 -12.97
C ARG A 307 -4.50 -19.99 -13.30
N GLU A 308 -5.81 -20.08 -13.11
CA GLU A 308 -6.59 -21.27 -13.46
C GLU A 308 -6.60 -21.55 -14.97
N VAL A 309 -6.72 -20.50 -15.80
CA VAL A 309 -6.65 -20.60 -17.27
C VAL A 309 -5.26 -21.04 -17.73
N GLU A 310 -4.20 -20.47 -17.16
CA GLU A 310 -2.81 -20.84 -17.49
C GLU A 310 -2.49 -22.29 -17.09
N ALA A 311 -2.90 -22.72 -15.90
CA ALA A 311 -2.71 -24.10 -15.43
C ALA A 311 -3.46 -25.11 -16.32
N SER A 312 -4.68 -24.76 -16.76
CA SER A 312 -5.48 -25.59 -17.66
C SER A 312 -4.86 -25.69 -19.06
N SER A 313 -4.21 -24.63 -19.53
CA SER A 313 -3.56 -24.58 -20.85
C SER A 313 -2.23 -25.33 -20.91
N GLN A 314 -1.54 -25.49 -19.77
CA GLN A 314 -0.29 -26.28 -19.67
C GLN A 314 -0.53 -27.79 -19.46
N ALA A 315 -1.76 -28.19 -19.12
CA ALA A 315 -2.14 -29.58 -18.90
C ALA A 315 -2.63 -30.30 -20.18
N VAL A 316 -2.71 -29.59 -21.31
CA VAL A 316 -3.13 -30.07 -22.65
C VAL A 316 -1.92 -30.14 -23.56
#